data_AF-A0A8S3QEG2-F1
#
_entry.id   AF-A0A8S3QEG2-F1
#
_cell.length_a   1.000
_cell.length_b   1.000
_cell.length_c   1.000
_cell.angle_alpha   90.00
_cell.angle_beta   90.00
_cell.angle_gamma   90.00
#
_symmetry.space_group_name_H-M   'P 1'
#
loop_
_entity.id
_entity.type
_entity.pdbx_description
1 polymer ?
#
loop_
_entity_poly.entity_id
_entity_poly.type
_entity_poly.pdbx_seq_one_letter_code
_entity_poly.pdbx_strand_id
1 'polypeptide(L)'
;MISNLSDNFNSVASRLESRMSEIEGNVEKRLTVKFDKVIHDKVKSEVGKLKDQISSEVNELKEKVVSLGKSKLRHLADGLKLADINVAKLVRKTSRSDDRPGIVVITFATMEHKKGVLKAKRVLKNSTKYSRVYIENDLPLQQRINNNNNRTLLKALGRDNDFMIKYVRKKSDDICAQVNGQRANNYPRSRTDRNRHNQ
;
A
#
# COMPACT_ATOMS: atom_id res chain seq x y z
N MET A 1 -51.01 -73.30 36.59
CA MET A 1 -51.77 -72.14 36.05
C MET A 1 -51.15 -70.80 36.45
N ILE A 2 -50.78 -70.57 37.71
CA ILE A 2 -50.19 -69.30 38.17
C ILE A 2 -48.83 -68.98 37.51
N SER A 3 -47.97 -69.97 37.28
CA SER A 3 -46.67 -69.80 36.60
C SER A 3 -46.79 -69.23 35.18
N ASN A 4 -47.68 -69.80 34.36
CA ASN A 4 -47.87 -69.36 32.97
C ASN A 4 -48.41 -67.92 32.87
N LEU A 5 -49.21 -67.49 33.85
CA LEU A 5 -49.68 -66.11 33.95
C LEU A 5 -48.53 -65.14 34.27
N SER A 6 -47.63 -65.54 35.17
CA SER A 6 -46.44 -64.75 35.50
C SER A 6 -45.50 -64.60 34.30
N ASP A 7 -45.24 -65.68 33.56
CA ASP A 7 -44.35 -65.64 32.41
C ASP A 7 -44.91 -64.79 31.27
N ASN A 8 -46.22 -64.87 31.04
CA ASN A 8 -46.91 -64.02 30.05
C ASN A 8 -46.88 -62.55 30.46
N PHE A 9 -47.09 -62.25 31.75
CA PHE A 9 -47.00 -60.88 32.26
C PHE A 9 -45.59 -60.30 32.09
N ASN A 10 -44.56 -61.07 32.44
CA ASN A 10 -43.17 -60.68 32.28
C ASN A 10 -42.80 -60.47 30.80
N SER A 11 -43.27 -61.34 29.90
CA SER A 11 -43.05 -61.19 28.47
C SER A 11 -43.70 -59.91 27.90
N VAL A 12 -44.90 -59.59 28.36
CA VAL A 12 -45.60 -58.34 27.97
C VAL A 12 -44.87 -57.12 28.53
N ALA A 13 -44.42 -57.17 29.78
CA ALA A 13 -43.64 -56.10 30.41
C ALA A 13 -42.34 -55.83 29.63
N SER A 14 -41.54 -56.86 29.32
CA SER A 14 -40.30 -56.70 28.55
C SER A 14 -40.54 -56.15 27.13
N ARG A 15 -41.67 -56.54 26.49
CA ARG A 15 -42.06 -55.98 25.18
C ARG A 15 -42.45 -54.52 25.28
N LEU A 16 -43.15 -54.12 26.35
CA LEU A 16 -43.51 -52.73 26.61
C LEU A 16 -42.26 -51.88 26.84
N GLU A 17 -41.33 -52.34 27.68
CA GLU A 17 -40.05 -51.65 27.93
C GLU A 17 -39.24 -51.46 26.64
N SER A 18 -39.12 -52.52 25.83
CA SER A 18 -38.40 -52.47 24.56
C SER A 18 -39.03 -51.44 23.60
N ARG A 19 -40.36 -51.42 23.49
CA ARG A 19 -41.09 -50.45 22.66
C ARG A 19 -40.98 -49.02 23.20
N MET A 20 -41.00 -48.85 24.52
CA MET A 20 -40.80 -47.54 25.14
C MET A 20 -39.41 -46.98 24.82
N SER A 21 -38.37 -47.79 24.99
CA SER A 21 -36.99 -47.40 24.67
C SER A 21 -36.83 -47.04 23.18
N GLU A 22 -37.47 -47.80 22.28
CA GLU A 22 -37.46 -47.49 20.84
C GLU A 22 -38.19 -46.17 20.51
N ILE A 23 -39.33 -45.91 21.17
CA ILE A 23 -40.07 -44.65 21.00
C ILE A 23 -39.24 -43.47 21.50
N GLU A 24 -38.61 -43.59 22.67
CA GLU A 24 -37.74 -42.55 23.24
C GLU A 24 -36.60 -42.21 22.27
N GLY A 25 -35.87 -43.22 21.79
CA GLY A 25 -34.77 -43.02 20.84
C GLY A 25 -35.24 -42.40 19.51
N ASN A 26 -36.43 -42.74 19.03
CA ASN A 26 -37.00 -42.15 17.82
C ASN A 26 -37.44 -40.70 18.02
N VAL A 27 -37.98 -40.36 19.19
CA VAL A 27 -38.36 -38.99 19.55
C VAL A 27 -37.11 -38.12 19.65
N GLU A 28 -36.07 -38.57 20.34
CA GLU A 28 -34.80 -37.84 20.44
C GLU A 28 -34.20 -37.54 19.06
N LYS A 29 -34.09 -38.56 18.20
CA LYS A 29 -33.57 -38.40 16.83
C LYS A 29 -34.40 -37.42 16.00
N ARG A 30 -35.72 -37.46 16.12
CA ARG A 30 -36.60 -36.54 15.38
C ARG A 30 -36.50 -35.11 15.90
N LEU A 31 -36.31 -34.93 17.21
CA LEU A 31 -36.14 -33.62 17.81
C LEU A 31 -34.81 -33.01 17.40
N THR A 32 -33.69 -33.73 17.52
CA THR A 32 -32.35 -33.23 17.16
C THR A 32 -32.30 -32.80 15.70
N VAL A 33 -32.76 -33.64 14.76
CA VAL A 33 -32.80 -33.31 13.33
C VAL A 33 -33.65 -32.06 13.04
N LYS A 34 -34.81 -31.93 13.69
CA LYS A 34 -35.67 -30.75 13.49
C LYS A 34 -35.04 -29.48 14.04
N PHE A 35 -34.45 -29.54 15.24
CA PHE A 35 -33.79 -28.39 15.84
C PHE A 35 -32.57 -27.95 15.03
N ASP A 36 -31.71 -28.89 14.63
CA ASP A 36 -30.52 -28.60 13.82
C ASP A 36 -30.90 -27.92 12.51
N LYS A 37 -31.94 -28.41 11.83
CA LYS A 37 -32.39 -27.81 10.57
C LYS A 37 -32.90 -26.38 10.78
N VAL A 38 -33.74 -26.14 11.78
CA VAL A 38 -34.30 -24.82 12.06
C VAL A 38 -33.20 -23.82 12.45
N ILE A 39 -32.27 -24.24 13.31
CA ILE A 39 -31.13 -23.42 13.72
C ILE A 39 -30.25 -23.11 12.51
N HIS A 40 -29.90 -24.13 11.72
CA HIS A 40 -29.05 -23.96 10.54
C HIS A 40 -29.67 -22.99 9.52
N ASP A 41 -30.96 -23.15 9.21
CA ASP A 41 -31.64 -22.27 8.25
C ASP A 41 -31.73 -20.83 8.76
N LYS A 42 -32.00 -20.64 10.05
CA LYS A 42 -32.05 -19.30 10.65
C LYS A 42 -30.68 -18.63 10.68
N VAL A 43 -29.65 -19.33 11.14
CA VAL A 43 -28.25 -18.85 11.14
C VAL A 43 -27.81 -18.51 9.73
N LYS A 44 -28.07 -19.37 8.75
CA LYS A 44 -27.72 -19.13 7.34
C LYS A 44 -28.39 -17.85 6.80
N SER A 45 -29.65 -17.61 7.15
CA SER A 45 -30.37 -16.42 6.72
C SER A 45 -29.80 -15.13 7.32
N GLU A 46 -29.45 -15.14 8.62
CA GLU A 46 -28.89 -13.98 9.31
C GLU A 46 -27.46 -13.67 8.85
N VAL A 47 -26.63 -14.70 8.67
CA VAL A 47 -25.29 -14.57 8.09
C VAL A 47 -25.36 -13.99 6.67
N GLY A 48 -26.35 -14.40 5.87
CA GLY A 48 -26.60 -13.82 4.54
C GLY A 48 -26.87 -12.32 4.61
N LYS A 49 -27.80 -11.88 5.47
CA LYS A 49 -28.12 -10.45 5.65
C LYS A 49 -26.92 -9.63 6.11
N LEU A 50 -26.16 -10.15 7.07
CA LEU A 50 -24.94 -9.48 7.57
C LEU A 50 -23.89 -9.35 6.48
N LYS A 51 -23.71 -10.38 5.65
CA LYS A 51 -22.77 -10.35 4.52
C LYS A 51 -23.13 -9.27 3.52
N ASP A 52 -24.43 -9.15 3.19
CA ASP A 52 -24.90 -8.14 2.24
C ASP A 52 -24.75 -6.72 2.79
N GLN A 53 -25.07 -6.52 4.08
CA GLN A 53 -24.88 -5.24 4.76
C GLN A 53 -23.40 -4.82 4.77
N ILE A 54 -22.49 -5.71 5.19
CA ILE A 54 -21.05 -5.45 5.20
C ILE A 54 -20.55 -5.10 3.79
N SER A 55 -21.01 -5.82 2.77
CA SER A 55 -20.64 -5.57 1.37
C SER A 55 -21.04 -4.15 0.93
N SER A 56 -22.26 -3.72 1.29
CA SER A 56 -22.75 -2.38 0.97
C SER A 56 -21.94 -1.27 1.65
N GLU A 57 -21.65 -1.41 2.95
CA GLU A 57 -20.87 -0.44 3.72
C GLU A 57 -19.42 -0.34 3.21
N VAL A 58 -18.80 -1.48 2.88
CA VAL A 58 -17.45 -1.51 2.31
C VAL A 58 -17.39 -0.79 0.97
N ASN A 59 -18.41 -0.95 0.11
CA ASN A 59 -18.46 -0.26 -1.18
C ASN A 59 -18.65 1.25 -1.00
N GLU A 60 -19.53 1.67 -0.09
CA GLU A 60 -19.71 3.09 0.21
C GLU A 60 -18.42 3.73 0.75
N LEU A 61 -17.70 3.03 1.63
CA LEU A 61 -16.41 3.49 2.14
C LEU A 61 -15.34 3.57 1.05
N LYS A 62 -15.29 2.61 0.12
CA LYS A 62 -14.38 2.67 -1.03
C LYS A 62 -14.65 3.92 -1.87
N GLU A 63 -15.91 4.23 -2.17
CA GLU A 63 -16.28 5.43 -2.94
C GLU A 63 -15.94 6.73 -2.19
N LYS A 64 -16.19 6.79 -0.88
CA LYS A 64 -15.78 7.92 -0.03
C LYS A 64 -14.27 8.13 -0.03
N VAL A 65 -13.47 7.05 0.07
CA VAL A 65 -12.00 7.15 0.04
C VAL A 65 -11.51 7.65 -1.32
N VAL A 66 -12.08 7.15 -2.42
CA VAL A 66 -11.74 7.58 -3.78
C VAL A 66 -12.06 9.07 -3.98
N SER A 67 -13.24 9.51 -3.57
CA SER A 67 -13.66 10.92 -3.69
C SER A 67 -12.82 11.87 -2.82
N LEU A 68 -12.47 11.47 -1.59
CA LEU A 68 -11.53 12.18 -0.72
C LEU A 68 -10.11 12.27 -1.33
N GLY A 69 -9.65 11.19 -1.96
CA GLY A 69 -8.39 11.18 -2.71
C GLY A 69 -8.42 12.20 -3.86
N LYS A 70 -9.46 12.16 -4.69
CA LYS A 70 -9.64 13.08 -5.83
C LYS A 70 -9.72 14.54 -5.39
N SER A 71 -10.45 14.87 -4.33
CA SER A 71 -10.60 16.26 -3.85
C SER A 71 -9.30 16.84 -3.28
N LYS A 72 -8.54 16.07 -2.50
CA LYS A 72 -7.22 16.50 -1.98
C LYS A 72 -6.20 16.72 -3.10
N LEU A 73 -6.29 15.93 -4.18
CA LEU A 73 -5.42 16.09 -5.36
C LEU A 73 -5.79 17.31 -6.20
N ARG A 74 -7.08 17.69 -6.27
CA ARG A 74 -7.50 18.93 -6.94
C ARG A 74 -6.83 20.15 -6.35
N HIS A 75 -6.74 20.27 -5.02
CA HIS A 75 -6.07 21.43 -4.42
C HIS A 75 -4.58 21.56 -4.80
N LEU A 76 -3.88 20.44 -5.01
CA LEU A 76 -2.50 20.45 -5.51
C LEU A 76 -2.45 20.85 -6.99
N ALA A 77 -3.33 20.28 -7.81
CA ALA A 77 -3.45 20.58 -9.23
C ALA A 77 -3.82 22.06 -9.48
N ASP A 78 -4.80 22.57 -8.73
CA ASP A 78 -5.26 23.97 -8.76
C ASP A 78 -4.13 24.93 -8.37
N GLY A 79 -3.41 24.61 -7.28
CA GLY A 79 -2.27 25.42 -6.84
C GLY A 79 -1.14 25.47 -7.86
N LEU A 80 -0.92 24.37 -8.58
CA LEU A 80 0.12 24.25 -9.61
C LEU A 80 -0.33 24.67 -11.01
N LYS A 81 -1.63 24.95 -11.22
CA LYS A 81 -2.24 25.20 -12.53
C LYS A 81 -1.95 24.08 -13.55
N LEU A 82 -1.97 22.83 -13.08
CA LEU A 82 -1.73 21.65 -13.91
C LEU A 82 -3.04 20.87 -14.06
N ALA A 83 -3.42 20.54 -15.29
CA ALA A 83 -4.54 19.64 -15.54
C ALA A 83 -4.12 18.18 -15.27
N ASP A 84 -5.04 17.39 -14.71
CA ASP A 84 -5.02 15.93 -14.69
C ASP A 84 -3.72 15.28 -14.17
N ILE A 85 -3.31 15.66 -12.95
CA ILE A 85 -2.23 14.97 -12.25
C ILE A 85 -2.74 13.65 -11.66
N ASN A 86 -2.19 12.53 -12.12
CA ASN A 86 -2.46 11.22 -11.53
C ASN A 86 -1.44 10.84 -10.44
N VAL A 87 -1.93 10.57 -9.23
CA VAL A 87 -1.14 10.17 -8.06
C VAL A 87 -1.45 8.73 -7.72
N ALA A 88 -0.42 7.88 -7.74
CA ALA A 88 -0.50 6.48 -7.35
C ALA A 88 -0.57 6.30 -5.83
N LYS A 89 0.16 7.14 -5.06
CA LYS A 89 0.20 7.02 -3.59
C LYS A 89 0.41 8.38 -2.93
N LEU A 90 -0.26 8.60 -1.80
CA LEU A 90 -0.11 9.79 -0.96
C LEU A 90 0.08 9.34 0.49
N VAL A 91 1.18 9.73 1.14
CA VAL A 91 1.48 9.38 2.53
C VAL A 91 1.99 10.59 3.29
N ARG A 92 1.41 10.89 4.45
CA ARG A 92 1.98 11.85 5.41
C ARG A 92 2.88 11.10 6.39
N LYS A 93 4.16 11.44 6.43
CA LYS A 93 5.10 10.96 7.44
C LYS A 93 4.85 11.72 8.74
N THR A 94 4.98 11.04 9.88
CA THR A 94 4.92 11.67 11.19
C THR A 94 6.06 12.67 11.34
N SER A 95 5.75 13.82 11.94
CA SER A 95 6.78 14.76 12.36
C SER A 95 7.49 14.22 13.60
N ARG A 96 8.74 14.63 13.81
CA ARG A 96 9.47 14.36 15.07
C ARG A 96 9.06 15.31 16.20
N SER A 97 8.30 16.35 15.88
CA SER A 97 7.83 17.37 16.81
C SER A 97 6.34 17.60 16.55
N ASP A 98 5.55 17.59 17.61
CA ASP A 98 4.08 17.68 17.56
C ASP A 98 3.60 19.02 16.98
N ASP A 99 4.40 20.07 17.12
CA ASP A 99 4.08 21.42 16.65
C ASP A 99 4.33 21.63 15.14
N ARG A 100 4.94 20.64 14.45
CA ARG A 100 5.26 20.76 13.02
C ARG A 100 4.43 19.78 12.20
N PRO A 101 3.77 20.25 11.11
CA PRO A 101 3.06 19.34 10.22
C PRO A 101 4.06 18.40 9.54
N GLY A 102 3.77 17.10 9.60
CA GLY A 102 4.59 16.07 8.97
C GLY A 102 4.68 16.20 7.45
N ILE A 103 5.79 15.73 6.88
CA ILE A 103 6.07 15.81 5.43
C ILE A 103 5.11 14.91 4.66
N VAL A 104 4.57 15.42 3.55
CA VAL A 104 3.74 14.63 2.63
C VAL A 104 4.60 14.11 1.49
N VAL A 105 4.63 12.79 1.32
CA VAL A 105 5.30 12.08 0.23
C VAL A 105 4.25 11.67 -0.80
N ILE A 106 4.48 12.06 -2.05
CA ILE A 106 3.59 11.81 -3.18
C ILE A 106 4.31 10.91 -4.18
N THR A 107 3.71 9.78 -4.52
CA THR A 107 4.13 8.90 -5.61
C THR A 107 3.20 9.13 -6.79
N PHE A 108 3.74 9.65 -7.88
CA PHE A 108 2.97 9.86 -9.11
C PHE A 108 2.85 8.56 -9.91
N ALA A 109 1.77 8.43 -10.68
CA ALA A 109 1.57 7.27 -11.56
C ALA A 109 2.63 7.23 -12.68
N THR A 110 3.03 8.39 -13.20
CA THR A 110 4.07 8.49 -14.24
C THR A 110 5.15 9.50 -13.84
N MET A 111 6.34 9.30 -14.41
CA MET A 111 7.46 10.24 -14.24
C MET A 111 7.21 11.59 -14.91
N GLU A 112 6.31 11.65 -15.90
CA GLU A 112 5.95 12.89 -16.58
C GLU A 112 5.15 13.82 -15.67
N HIS A 113 4.15 13.29 -14.95
CA HIS A 113 3.42 14.07 -13.95
C HIS A 113 4.37 14.62 -12.87
N LYS A 114 5.32 13.80 -12.39
CA LYS A 114 6.34 14.24 -11.44
C LYS A 114 7.19 15.39 -12.00
N LYS A 115 7.65 15.29 -13.24
CA LYS A 115 8.41 16.35 -13.92
C LYS A 115 7.58 17.62 -14.08
N GLY A 116 6.31 17.49 -14.46
CA GLY A 116 5.36 18.61 -14.58
C GLY A 116 5.22 19.38 -13.26
N VAL A 117 4.96 18.66 -12.16
CA VAL A 117 4.88 19.24 -10.81
C VAL A 117 6.18 19.95 -10.42
N LEU A 118 7.33 19.33 -10.64
CA LEU A 118 8.63 19.93 -10.29
C LEU A 118 8.98 21.17 -11.12
N LYS A 119 8.47 21.29 -12.34
CA LYS A 119 8.58 22.51 -13.17
C LYS A 119 7.61 23.59 -12.68
N ALA A 120 6.35 23.23 -12.45
CA ALA A 120 5.28 24.15 -12.08
C ALA A 120 5.39 24.66 -10.63
N LYS A 121 6.13 23.98 -9.73
CA LYS A 121 6.23 24.36 -8.31
C LYS A 121 6.68 25.81 -8.07
N ARG A 122 7.38 26.44 -9.02
CA ARG A 122 7.79 27.84 -8.93
C ARG A 122 6.57 28.79 -8.85
N VAL A 123 5.45 28.40 -9.46
CA VAL A 123 4.19 29.15 -9.45
C VAL A 123 3.61 29.27 -8.04
N LEU A 124 3.84 28.28 -7.17
CA LEU A 124 3.30 28.27 -5.80
C LEU A 124 3.80 29.44 -4.96
N LYS A 125 5.03 29.92 -5.20
CA LYS A 125 5.61 31.06 -4.47
C LYS A 125 4.81 32.35 -4.68
N ASN A 126 4.13 32.47 -5.82
CA ASN A 126 3.37 33.66 -6.18
C ASN A 126 1.92 33.60 -5.63
N SER A 127 1.51 32.48 -5.03
CA SER A 127 0.20 32.31 -4.43
C SER A 127 0.24 32.68 -2.94
N THR A 128 -0.67 33.53 -2.48
CA THR A 128 -0.83 33.84 -1.05
C THR A 128 -1.09 32.59 -0.23
N LYS A 129 -1.91 31.67 -0.74
CA LYS A 129 -2.32 30.42 -0.10
C LYS A 129 -1.20 29.39 -0.01
N TYR A 130 -0.30 29.34 -1.00
CA TYR A 130 0.71 28.28 -1.13
C TYR A 130 2.16 28.78 -1.03
N SER A 131 2.38 30.05 -0.71
CA SER A 131 3.71 30.69 -0.62
C SER A 131 4.70 29.97 0.31
N ARG A 132 4.19 29.34 1.38
CA ARG A 132 4.98 28.60 2.39
C ARG A 132 5.10 27.10 2.10
N VAL A 133 4.56 26.62 0.99
CA VAL A 133 4.63 25.21 0.60
C VAL A 133 5.88 24.96 -0.23
N TYR A 134 6.70 24.00 0.20
CA TYR A 134 7.90 23.59 -0.50
C TYR A 134 7.71 22.19 -1.08
N ILE A 135 7.99 22.04 -2.38
CA ILE A 135 7.95 20.77 -3.08
C ILE A 135 9.38 20.42 -3.53
N GLU A 136 9.86 19.26 -3.12
CA GLU A 136 11.18 18.75 -3.48
C GLU A 136 11.11 17.35 -4.05
N ASN A 137 12.17 16.97 -4.76
CA ASN A 137 12.32 15.61 -5.22
C ASN A 137 12.80 14.73 -4.05
N ASP A 138 12.13 13.60 -3.83
CA ASP A 138 12.63 12.61 -2.89
C ASP A 138 13.91 11.98 -3.43
N LEU A 139 14.98 12.04 -2.63
CA LEU A 139 16.32 11.61 -3.00
C LEU A 139 16.95 10.81 -1.84
N PRO A 140 17.65 9.70 -2.14
CA PRO A 140 18.45 9.00 -1.14
C PRO A 140 19.43 9.92 -0.41
N LEU A 141 19.71 9.63 0.86
CA LEU A 141 20.56 10.47 1.71
C LEU A 141 21.93 10.79 1.08
N GLN A 142 22.61 9.78 0.53
CA GLN A 142 23.92 9.96 -0.11
C GLN A 142 23.84 10.92 -1.30
N GLN A 143 22.79 10.84 -2.13
CA GLN A 143 22.62 11.75 -3.25
C GLN A 143 22.35 13.19 -2.77
N ARG A 144 21.58 13.38 -1.69
CA ARG A 144 21.37 14.71 -1.10
C ARG A 144 22.66 15.33 -0.59
N ILE A 145 23.49 14.56 0.12
CA ILE A 145 24.79 15.02 0.63
C ILE A 145 25.69 15.43 -0.54
N ASN A 146 25.81 14.56 -1.55
CA ASN A 146 26.63 14.85 -2.73
C ASN A 146 26.15 16.10 -3.47
N ASN A 147 24.84 16.29 -3.63
CA ASN A 147 24.28 17.45 -4.28
C ASN A 147 24.56 18.75 -3.51
N ASN A 148 24.49 18.70 -2.18
CA ASN A 148 24.79 19.85 -1.33
C ASN A 148 26.28 20.23 -1.38
N ASN A 149 27.17 19.22 -1.31
CA ASN A 149 28.61 19.44 -1.44
C ASN A 149 28.95 20.06 -2.79
N ASN A 150 28.43 19.49 -3.87
CA ASN A 150 28.62 19.99 -5.23
C ASN A 150 28.12 21.43 -5.38
N ARG A 151 26.93 21.74 -4.85
CA ARG A 151 26.38 23.11 -4.90
C ARG A 151 27.25 24.10 -4.13
N THR A 152 27.82 23.68 -3.00
CA THR A 152 28.72 24.52 -2.20
C THR A 152 30.00 24.82 -2.96
N LEU A 153 30.57 23.81 -3.62
CA LEU A 153 31.75 23.97 -4.48
C LEU A 153 31.49 24.90 -5.66
N LEU A 154 30.37 24.73 -6.36
CA LEU A 154 30.01 25.60 -7.49
C LEU A 154 29.84 27.07 -7.09
N LYS A 155 29.27 27.31 -5.90
CA LYS A 155 29.19 28.65 -5.30
C LYS A 155 30.54 29.26 -5.02
N ALA A 156 31.45 28.48 -4.45
CA ALA A 156 32.81 28.93 -4.17
C ALA A 156 33.58 29.27 -5.46
N LEU A 157 33.24 28.64 -6.58
CA LEU A 157 33.84 28.91 -7.90
C LEU A 157 33.25 30.15 -8.60
N GLY A 158 32.29 30.86 -7.99
CA GLY A 158 31.74 32.13 -8.48
C GLY A 158 30.93 32.02 -9.77
N ARG A 159 30.54 30.81 -10.17
CA ARG A 159 29.87 30.52 -11.45
C ARG A 159 28.70 29.56 -11.28
N ASP A 160 27.75 29.93 -10.41
CA ASP A 160 26.53 29.18 -10.13
C ASP A 160 25.71 28.82 -11.40
N ASN A 161 25.91 29.56 -12.49
CA ASN A 161 25.14 29.43 -13.72
C ASN A 161 25.90 28.81 -14.91
N ASP A 162 27.25 28.77 -14.89
CA ASP A 162 28.03 28.32 -16.06
C ASP A 162 28.33 26.82 -16.03
N PHE A 163 28.25 26.19 -14.86
CA PHE A 163 28.58 24.79 -14.68
C PHE A 163 27.34 24.00 -14.29
N MET A 164 26.74 23.34 -15.27
CA MET A 164 25.66 22.39 -15.03
C MET A 164 26.24 20.99 -14.85
N ILE A 165 25.99 20.36 -13.69
CA ILE A 165 26.33 18.95 -13.48
C ILE A 165 25.41 18.11 -14.37
N LYS A 166 25.92 17.69 -15.53
CA LYS A 166 25.28 16.65 -16.33
C LYS A 166 25.47 15.34 -15.58
N TYR A 167 24.39 14.80 -15.02
CA TYR A 167 24.39 13.39 -14.64
C TYR A 167 24.55 12.58 -15.91
N VAL A 168 25.75 12.04 -16.13
CA VAL A 168 25.93 10.93 -17.05
C VAL A 168 25.12 9.79 -16.45
N ARG A 169 23.96 9.50 -17.04
CA ARG A 169 23.24 8.25 -16.81
C ARG A 169 24.24 7.15 -17.14
N LYS A 170 24.87 6.54 -16.13
CA LYS A 170 25.46 5.22 -16.35
C LYS A 170 24.29 4.36 -16.80
N LYS A 171 24.33 3.86 -18.04
CA LYS A 171 23.50 2.73 -18.44
C LYS A 171 23.84 1.61 -17.46
N SER A 172 23.03 1.46 -16.44
CA SER A 172 23.13 0.38 -15.45
C SER A 172 22.58 -0.94 -15.98
N ASP A 173 22.27 -1.01 -17.28
CA ASP A 173 21.69 -2.19 -17.92
C ASP A 173 22.77 -3.18 -18.41
N ASP A 174 24.06 -2.79 -18.45
CA ASP A 174 25.15 -3.67 -18.93
C ASP A 174 25.99 -4.33 -17.81
N ILE A 175 25.75 -4.00 -16.53
CA ILE A 175 26.59 -4.52 -15.42
C ILE A 175 26.23 -5.98 -15.05
N CYS A 176 25.04 -6.47 -15.41
CA CYS A 176 24.67 -7.87 -15.17
C CYS A 176 25.23 -8.86 -16.21
N ALA A 177 25.88 -8.40 -17.28
CA ALA A 177 26.38 -9.27 -18.36
C ALA A 177 27.90 -9.55 -18.31
N GLN A 178 28.67 -8.88 -17.45
CA GLN A 178 30.14 -8.95 -17.45
C GLN A 178 30.76 -9.66 -16.24
N VAL A 179 29.97 -10.33 -15.39
CA VAL A 179 30.52 -11.08 -14.25
C VAL A 179 31.16 -12.41 -14.67
N ASN A 180 30.94 -12.89 -15.89
CA ASN A 180 31.56 -14.13 -16.39
C ASN A 180 32.39 -13.86 -17.64
N GLY A 181 33.68 -13.54 -17.46
CA GLY A 181 34.67 -13.70 -18.52
C GLY A 181 35.76 -12.64 -18.56
N GLN A 182 36.94 -13.03 -18.09
CA GLN A 182 38.25 -12.53 -18.50
C GLN A 182 38.80 -11.28 -17.79
N ARG A 183 39.54 -11.61 -16.72
CA ARG A 183 40.78 -10.95 -16.28
C ARG A 183 41.67 -10.52 -17.46
N ALA A 184 42.14 -9.27 -17.43
CA ALA A 184 43.55 -8.89 -17.34
C ALA A 184 43.87 -7.59 -18.12
N ASN A 185 44.33 -6.60 -17.35
CA ASN A 185 45.45 -5.69 -17.66
C ASN A 185 45.38 -4.85 -18.94
N ASN A 186 45.14 -3.54 -18.78
CA ASN A 186 46.13 -2.50 -19.12
C ASN A 186 45.61 -1.10 -18.77
N TYR A 187 46.20 -0.51 -17.72
CA TYR A 187 46.26 0.94 -17.57
C TYR A 187 47.57 1.42 -18.19
N PRO A 188 47.57 2.59 -18.86
CA PRO A 188 48.65 3.54 -18.70
C PRO A 188 48.20 4.68 -17.80
N ARG A 189 48.88 4.81 -16.66
CA ARG A 189 48.86 5.98 -15.78
C ARG A 189 49.78 7.07 -16.35
N SER A 190 49.21 8.27 -16.47
CA SER A 190 49.73 9.59 -16.04
C SER A 190 51.10 10.12 -16.49
N ARG A 191 51.11 11.38 -16.98
CA ARG A 191 51.86 12.58 -16.49
C ARG A 191 51.74 13.72 -17.54
N THR A 192 51.16 14.89 -17.23
CA THR A 192 51.77 16.16 -16.71
C THR A 192 53.04 16.56 -17.49
N ASP A 193 53.27 17.79 -17.97
CA ASP A 193 53.15 19.16 -17.43
C ASP A 193 53.26 20.17 -18.61
N ARG A 194 52.50 21.28 -18.65
CA ARG A 194 52.87 22.69 -18.29
C ARG A 194 54.02 23.37 -19.08
N ASN A 195 53.71 24.61 -19.50
CA ASN A 195 54.57 25.79 -19.76
C ASN A 195 55.37 25.81 -21.08
N ARG A 196 55.72 26.94 -21.73
CA ARG A 196 55.45 28.39 -21.66
C ARG A 196 56.22 29.00 -22.87
N HIS A 197 55.72 30.13 -23.36
CA HIS A 197 56.45 31.26 -23.99
C HIS A 197 56.88 31.18 -25.47
N ASN A 198 56.35 32.17 -26.19
CA ASN A 198 56.97 33.10 -27.16
C ASN A 198 58.22 32.65 -27.92
N GLN A 199 58.11 32.68 -29.25
CA GLN A 199 58.70 33.73 -30.09
C GLN A 199 57.80 33.97 -31.30
#